data_AF-A0A1J1CXD8-F1
#
_entry.id   AF-A0A1J1CXD8-F1
#
_cell.length_a   1.000
_cell.length_b   1.000
_cell.length_c   1.000
_cell.angle_alpha   90.00
_cell.angle_beta   90.00
_cell.angle_gamma   90.00
#
_symmetry.space_group_name_H-M   'P 1'
#
loop_
_entity.id
_entity.type
_entity.pdbx_description
1 polymer ?
#
loop_
_entity_poly.entity_id
_entity_poly.type
_entity_poly.pdbx_seq_one_letter_code
_entity_poly.pdbx_strand_id
1 'polypeptide(L)' 'MNKYRVEFRTNSKDYFRKDCSENQLEETKKLIKSIKDQEGTGKCFYRRFPLEKSKKIYF' A
#
# COMPACT_ATOMS: atom_id res chain seq x y z
N MET A 1 -11.55 -8.95 13.06
CA MET A 1 -11.30 -8.79 11.61
C MET A 1 -9.97 -8.09 11.42
N ASN A 2 -9.06 -8.67 10.62
CA ASN A 2 -7.77 -8.03 10.34
C ASN A 2 -7.98 -6.83 9.41
N LYS A 3 -7.50 -5.66 9.83
CA LYS A 3 -7.46 -4.45 9.01
C LYS A 3 -6.03 -4.20 8.58
N TYR A 4 -5.86 -3.71 7.37
CA TYR A 4 -4.58 -3.38 6.77
C TYR A 4 -4.61 -1.94 6.27
N ARG A 5 -3.45 -1.31 6.24
CA ARG A 5 -3.22 -0.03 5.59
C ARG A 5 -2.20 -0.24 4.50
N VAL A 6 -2.53 0.18 3.30
CA VAL A 6 -1.68 0.12 2.12
C VAL A 6 -1.33 1.55 1.72
N GLU A 7 -0.04 1.79 1.50
CA GLU A 7 0.53 3.12 1.27
C GLU A 7 1.47 3.07 0.05
N PHE A 8 1.33 4.02 -0.86
CA PHE A 8 2.31 4.28 -1.91
C PHE A 8 2.89 5.67 -1.71
N ARG A 9 4.22 5.72 -1.60
CA ARG A 9 4.98 6.92 -1.28
C ARG A 9 5.93 7.24 -2.43
N THR A 10 5.85 8.46 -2.93
CA THR A 10 6.87 9.03 -3.82
C THR A 10 7.85 9.86 -2.99
N ASN A 11 8.97 10.32 -3.58
CA ASN A 11 10.07 10.96 -2.84
C ASN A 11 9.69 12.20 -2.00
N SER A 12 8.49 12.77 -2.17
CA SER A 12 8.10 13.96 -1.40
C SER A 12 6.69 13.96 -0.81
N LYS A 13 5.81 12.98 -1.13
CA LYS A 13 4.43 12.93 -0.59
C LYS A 13 3.89 11.49 -0.47
N ASP A 14 2.99 11.28 0.50
CA ASP A 14 2.11 10.11 0.52
C ASP A 14 1.12 10.24 -0.65
N TYR A 15 1.45 9.62 -1.78
CA TYR A 15 0.68 9.72 -3.02
C TYR A 15 -0.65 8.96 -2.93
N PHE A 16 -0.65 7.81 -2.26
CA PHE A 16 -1.86 7.02 -2.04
C PHE A 16 -1.83 6.34 -0.67
N ARG A 17 -2.94 6.39 0.05
CA ARG A 17 -3.17 5.66 1.30
C ARG A 17 -4.59 5.12 1.31
N LYS A 18 -4.72 3.82 1.58
CA LYS A 18 -6.03 3.18 1.73
C LYS A 18 -6.01 2.16 2.86
N ASP A 19 -7.02 2.21 3.70
CA ASP A 19 -7.27 1.19 4.70
C ASP A 19 -8.23 0.15 4.11
N CYS A 20 -7.93 -1.14 4.26
CA CYS A 20 -8.71 -2.24 3.71
C CYS A 20 -8.77 -3.42 4.68
N SER A 21 -9.74 -4.31 4.50
CA SER A 21 -9.79 -5.59 5.22
C SER A 21 -8.87 -6.63 4.56
N GLU A 22 -8.66 -7.76 5.23
CA GLU A 22 -7.88 -8.88 4.68
C GLU A 22 -8.33 -9.32 3.29
N ASN A 23 -9.65 -9.44 3.09
CA ASN A 23 -10.23 -9.84 1.80
C ASN A 23 -9.93 -8.84 0.68
N GLN A 24 -9.75 -7.57 1.02
CA GLN A 24 -9.46 -6.49 0.08
C GLN A 24 -7.96 -6.21 -0.07
N LEU A 25 -7.10 -6.86 0.72
CA LEU A 25 -5.67 -6.57 0.76
C LEU A 25 -5.02 -6.87 -0.59
N GLU A 26 -5.34 -8.01 -1.20
CA GLU A 26 -4.74 -8.40 -2.47
C GLU A 26 -5.18 -7.48 -3.62
N GLU A 27 -6.47 -7.15 -3.72
CA GLU A 27 -6.97 -6.20 -4.70
C GLU A 27 -6.34 -4.82 -4.51
N THR A 28 -6.20 -4.36 -3.26
CA THR A 28 -5.57 -3.09 -2.95
C THR A 28 -4.09 -3.09 -3.35
N LYS A 29 -3.36 -4.19 -3.17
CA LYS A 29 -1.97 -4.34 -3.64
C LYS A 29 -1.88 -4.27 -5.17
N LYS A 30 -2.82 -4.87 -5.91
CA LYS A 30 -2.89 -4.78 -7.37
C LYS A 30 -3.14 -3.33 -7.82
N LEU A 31 -4.07 -2.64 -7.17
CA LEU A 31 -4.37 -1.22 -7.44
C LEU A 31 -3.12 -0.33 -7.27
N ILE A 32 -2.39 -0.46 -6.17
CA ILE A 32 -1.20 0.38 -5.98
C ILE A 32 -0.06 0.03 -6.95
N LYS A 33 -0.01 -1.23 -7.45
CA LYS A 33 0.95 -1.62 -8.50
C LYS A 33 0.68 -0.82 -9.76
N SER A 34 -0.59 -0.77 -10.19
CA SER A 34 -1.02 0.03 -11.35
C SER A 34 -0.70 1.52 -11.16
N ILE A 35 -0.95 2.08 -9.97
CA ILE A 35 -0.60 3.47 -9.65
C ILE A 35 0.92 3.69 -9.73
N LYS A 36 1.71 2.78 -9.14
CA LYS A 36 3.18 2.84 -9.19
C LYS A 36 3.69 2.79 -10.63
N ASP A 37 3.12 1.93 -11.47
CA ASP A 37 3.56 1.76 -12.85
C ASP A 37 3.21 2.98 -13.71
N GLN A 38 2.12 3.69 -13.40
CA GLN A 38 1.79 5.00 -14.01
C GLN A 38 2.73 6.12 -13.56
N GLU A 39 3.06 6.19 -12.26
CA GLU A 39 3.93 7.24 -11.70
C GLU A 39 5.42 7.00 -11.99
N GLY A 40 5.81 5.77 -12.34
CA GLY A 40 7.17 5.39 -12.70
C GLY A 40 8.18 5.38 -11.55
N THR A 41 7.92 6.08 -10.44
CA THR A 41 8.81 6.15 -9.28
C THR A 41 8.04 6.08 -7.95
N GLY A 42 8.58 5.37 -6.97
CA GLY A 42 8.02 5.33 -5.61
C GLY A 42 8.12 3.96 -4.95
N LYS A 43 7.68 3.89 -3.69
CA LYS A 43 7.73 2.69 -2.85
C LYS A 43 6.35 2.38 -2.29
N CYS A 44 6.00 1.10 -2.38
CA CYS A 44 4.73 0.57 -1.89
C CYS A 44 4.93 -0.14 -0.55
N PHE A 45 3.99 0.04 0.36
CA PHE A 45 4.02 -0.50 1.71
C PHE A 45 2.65 -1.01 2.14
N TYR A 46 2.63 -1.97 3.05
CA TYR A 46 1.44 -2.34 3.81
C TYR A 46 1.78 -2.56 5.28
N ARG A 47 0.80 -2.37 6.17
CA ARG A 47 0.90 -2.70 7.59
C ARG A 47 -0.44 -3.19 8.12
N ARG A 48 -0.42 -4.12 9.06
CA ARG A 48 -1.62 -4.61 9.75
C ARG A 48 -1.94 -3.69 10.92
N PHE A 49 -3.22 -3.63 11.31
CA PHE A 49 -3.64 -3.00 12.57
C PHE A 49 -3.57 -3.99 13.74
N PRO A 50 -3.23 -3.53 14.96
CA PRO A 50 -2.75 -2.18 15.30
C PRO A 50 -1.46 -1.83 14.55
N LEU A 51 -1.25 -0.56 14.18
CA LEU A 51 -0.27 -0.16 13.15
C LEU A 51 1.16 -0.67 13.42
N GLU A 52 1.48 -1.85 12.88
CA GLU A 52 2.80 -2.46 12.99
C GLU A 52 3.80 -1.81 12.02
N LYS A 53 5.07 -2.23 12.10
CA LYS A 53 6.12 -1.82 11.18
C LYS A 53 5.69 -2.05 9.73
N SER A 54 5.81 -1.00 8.91
CA SER A 54 5.48 -1.05 7.48
C SER A 54 6.31 -2.10 6.76
N LYS A 55 5.66 -3.03 6.08
CA LYS A 55 6.27 -4.02 5.19
C LYS A 55 6.26 -3.48 3.76
N LYS A 56 7.41 -3.48 3.10
CA LYS A 56 7.52 -3.07 1.70
C LYS A 56 6.87 -4.12 0.81
N ILE A 57 6.17 -3.67 -0.23
CA ILE A 57 5.59 -4.54 -1.26
C ILE A 57 6.58 -4.58 -2.42
N TYR A 58 6.98 -5.79 -2.79
CA TYR A 58 7.73 -6.08 -4.01
C TYR A 58 6.74 -6.69 -5.01
N PHE A 59 6.82 -6.30 -6.27
CA PHE A 59 5.85 -6.60 -7.32
C PHE A 59 6.46 -7.32 -8.51
#